data_AF-A0A7J0CJQ5-F1
#
_entry.id   AF-A0A7J0CJQ5-F1
#
_cell.length_a   1.000
_cell.length_b   1.000
_cell.length_c   1.000
_cell.angle_alpha   90.00
_cell.angle_beta   90.00
_cell.angle_gamma   90.00
#
_symmetry.space_group_name_H-M   'P 1'
#
loop_
_entity.id
_entity.type
_entity.pdbx_description
1 polymer ?
#
loop_
_entity_poly.entity_id
_entity_poly.type
_entity_poly.pdbx_seq_one_letter_code
_entity_poly.pdbx_strand_id
1 'polypeptide(L)' 'MHASPRFSGNHVVDAVGIRSYFGAPLIHHDSGTVLGTVCVIDPEKRPLHEARRLRDIVIRAGAQVMDHIAPAPSR' A
#
# COMPACT_ATOMS: atom_id res chain seq x y z
N MET A 1 1.97 -8.98 -9.46
CA MET A 1 0.79 -9.51 -8.76
C MET A 1 0.44 -10.92 -9.24
N HIS A 2 0.03 -11.16 -10.50
CA HIS A 2 -0.30 -12.53 -10.98
C HIS A 2 0.82 -13.58 -10.81
N ALA A 3 2.09 -13.16 -10.85
CA ALA A 3 3.22 -14.08 -10.63
C ALA A 3 3.33 -14.63 -9.19
N SER A 4 2.56 -14.06 -8.24
CA SER A 4 2.49 -14.57 -6.87
C SER A 4 1.25 -15.46 -6.73
N PRO A 5 1.38 -16.71 -6.27
CA PRO A 5 0.23 -17.61 -6.05
C PRO A 5 -0.85 -17.03 -5.13
N ARG A 6 -0.49 -16.08 -4.26
CA ARG A 6 -1.41 -15.42 -3.33
C ARG A 6 -2.47 -14.56 -4.04
N PHE A 7 -2.20 -14.11 -5.26
CA PHE A 7 -3.06 -13.18 -6.00
C PHE A 7 -3.56 -13.75 -7.33
N SER A 8 -3.22 -15.01 -7.62
CA SER A 8 -3.71 -15.71 -8.81
C SER A 8 -5.21 -15.98 -8.68
N GLY A 9 -6.00 -15.61 -9.70
CA GLY A 9 -7.45 -15.79 -9.70
C GLY A 9 -8.22 -14.83 -8.78
N ASN A 10 -7.57 -13.77 -8.30
CA ASN A 10 -8.27 -12.70 -7.59
C ASN A 10 -8.98 -11.80 -8.62
N HIS A 11 -10.32 -11.81 -8.61
CA HIS A 11 -11.13 -11.08 -9.56
C HIS A 11 -10.82 -9.57 -9.62
N VAL A 12 -10.43 -8.93 -8.52
CA VAL A 12 -10.04 -7.51 -8.52
C VAL A 12 -8.72 -7.31 -9.26
N VAL A 13 -7.75 -8.21 -9.04
CA VAL A 13 -6.45 -8.16 -9.71
C VAL A 13 -6.63 -8.36 -11.21
N ASP A 14 -7.48 -9.32 -11.60
CA ASP A 14 -7.77 -9.63 -13.01
C ASP A 14 -8.55 -8.49 -13.68
N ALA A 15 -9.64 -8.02 -13.07
CA ALA A 15 -10.52 -6.99 -13.64
C ALA A 15 -9.84 -5.62 -13.74
N VAL A 16 -9.00 -5.26 -12.76
CA VAL A 16 -8.23 -4.00 -12.78
C VAL A 16 -6.91 -4.16 -13.56
N GLY A 17 -6.51 -5.39 -13.88
CA GLY A 17 -5.29 -5.71 -14.61
C GLY A 17 -4.01 -5.44 -13.81
N ILE A 18 -4.04 -5.55 -12.49
CA ILE A 18 -2.93 -5.14 -11.61
C ILE A 18 -1.72 -6.04 -11.84
N ARG A 19 -0.61 -5.46 -12.28
CA ARG A 19 0.67 -6.16 -12.47
C ARG A 19 1.72 -5.80 -11.43
N SER A 20 1.67 -4.57 -10.92
CA SER A 20 2.52 -4.10 -9.82
C SER A 20 1.67 -3.57 -8.66
N TYR A 21 2.11 -3.86 -7.44
CA TYR A 21 1.50 -3.40 -6.20
C TYR A 21 2.61 -3.03 -5.21
N PHE A 22 2.52 -1.85 -4.61
CA PHE A 22 3.43 -1.38 -3.56
C PHE A 22 2.59 -0.78 -2.46
N GLY A 23 2.78 -1.21 -1.21
CA GLY A 23 1.95 -0.75 -0.09
C GLY A 23 2.77 -0.42 1.15
N ALA A 24 2.27 0.53 1.94
CA ALA A 24 2.73 0.82 3.30
C ALA A 24 1.58 0.58 4.28
N PRO A 25 1.83 -0.09 5.42
CA PRO A 25 0.79 -0.32 6.43
C PRO A 25 0.43 0.99 7.14
N LEU A 26 -0.86 1.16 7.42
CA LEU A 26 -1.38 2.20 8.30
C LEU A 26 -1.47 1.63 9.71
N ILE A 27 -0.57 2.04 10.60
CA ILE A 27 -0.47 1.50 11.95
C ILE A 27 -0.94 2.56 12.95
N HIS A 28 -1.97 2.26 13.71
CA HIS A 28 -2.38 3.10 14.84
C HIS A 28 -1.31 3.02 15.93
N HIS A 29 -0.70 4.16 16.25
CA HIS A 29 0.52 4.20 17.06
C HIS A 29 0.31 3.67 18.49
N ASP A 30 -0.80 4.04 19.14
CA ASP A 30 -1.02 3.71 20.56
C ASP A 30 -1.38 2.25 20.79
N SER A 31 -2.13 1.64 19.85
CA SER A 31 -2.58 0.26 19.97
C SER A 31 -1.74 -0.75 19.18
N GLY A 32 -0.85 -0.27 18.29
CA GLY A 32 -0.12 -1.10 17.33
C GLY A 32 -1.00 -1.78 16.27
N THR A 33 -2.29 -1.42 16.19
CA THR A 33 -3.24 -2.06 15.27
C THR A 33 -2.98 -1.63 13.83
N VAL A 34 -2.91 -2.59 12.91
CA VAL A 34 -2.88 -2.32 11.47
C VAL A 34 -4.30 -2.03 10.99
N LEU A 35 -4.56 -0.78 10.60
CA LEU A 35 -5.86 -0.32 10.12
C LEU A 35 -6.09 -0.64 8.64
N GLY A 36 -5.01 -0.78 7.87
CA GLY A 36 -5.08 -1.03 6.43
C GLY A 36 -3.74 -0.72 5.76
N THR A 37 -3.80 -0.37 4.47
CA THR A 37 -2.64 -0.02 3.67
C THR A 37 -2.93 1.12 2.71
N VAL A 38 -2.00 2.06 2.55
CA VAL A 38 -1.95 2.92 1.36
C VAL A 38 -1.10 2.21 0.33
N CYS A 39 -1.57 2.15 -0.92
CA CYS A 39 -0.87 1.45 -1.98
C CYS A 39 -0.93 2.17 -3.33
N VAL A 40 0.08 1.88 -4.14
CA VAL A 40 0.07 2.12 -5.59
C VAL A 40 -0.24 0.78 -6.26
N ILE A 41 -1.21 0.80 -7.17
CA ILE A 41 -1.49 -0.29 -8.11
C ILE A 41 -1.18 0.18 -9.52
N ASP A 42 -0.70 -0.74 -10.35
CA ASP A 42 -0.27 -0.41 -11.71
C ASP A 42 -0.54 -1.56 -12.68
N PRO A 43 -1.13 -1.30 -13.85
CA PRO A 43 -1.31 -2.33 -14.88
C PRO A 43 0.01 -2.72 -15.57
N GLU A 44 1.09 -1.98 -15.36
CA GLU A 44 2.42 -2.29 -15.86
C GLU A 44 3.31 -2.94 -14.81
N LYS A 45 4.28 -3.75 -15.27
CA LYS A 45 5.35 -4.26 -14.41
C LYS A 45 6.32 -3.11 -14.19
N ARG A 46 6.43 -2.65 -12.94
CA ARG A 46 7.42 -1.63 -12.57
C ARG A 46 8.81 -2.27 -12.38
N PRO A 47 9.87 -1.71 -12.99
CA PRO A 47 11.23 -2.19 -12.84
C PRO A 47 11.78 -1.90 -11.43
N LEU A 48 12.76 -2.70 -10.99
CA LEU A 48 13.32 -2.60 -9.64
C LEU A 48 13.94 -1.24 -9.32
N HIS A 49 14.49 -0.53 -10.32
CA HIS A 49 15.07 0.80 -10.09
C HIS A 49 14.04 1.84 -9.64
N GLU A 50 12.75 1.63 -9.95
CA GLU A 50 11.66 2.49 -9.48
C GLU A 50 11.18 2.14 -8.06
N ALA A 51 11.57 0.99 -7.51
CA ALA A 51 11.02 0.48 -6.25
C ALA A 51 11.23 1.44 -5.07
N ARG A 52 12.38 2.13 -5.00
CA ARG A 52 12.65 3.13 -3.96
C ARG A 52 11.69 4.31 -4.06
N ARG A 53 11.51 4.86 -5.27
CA ARG A 53 10.60 5.97 -5.52
C ARG A 53 9.16 5.60 -5.15
N LEU A 54 8.69 4.41 -5.58
CA LEU A 54 7.34 3.93 -5.30
C LEU A 54 7.12 3.67 -3.80
N ARG A 55 8.12 3.10 -3.10
CA ARG A 55 8.11 2.94 -1.64
C ARG A 55 7.97 4.30 -0.95
N ASP A 56 8.77 5.29 -1.35
CA ASP A 56 8.76 6.59 -0.70
C ASP A 56 7.44 7.33 -0.93
N ILE A 57 6.79 7.12 -2.07
CA ILE A 57 5.43 7.61 -2.34
C ILE A 57 4.43 7.02 -1.34
N VAL A 58 4.39 5.69 -1.18
CA VAL A 58 3.40 5.05 -0.30
C VAL A 58 3.66 5.31 1.19
N ILE A 59 4.92 5.47 1.59
CA ILE A 59 5.27 5.86 2.97
C ILE A 59 4.76 7.28 3.26
N ARG A 60 5.07 8.25 2.39
CA ARG A 60 4.63 9.64 2.59
C ARG A 60 3.12 9.76 2.57
N ALA A 61 2.46 9.12 1.60
CA ALA A 61 1.01 9.13 1.52
C ALA A 61 0.38 8.42 2.74
N GLY A 62 1.00 7.34 3.23
CA GLY A 62 0.59 6.68 4.47
C GLY A 62 0.63 7.59 5.69
N ALA A 63 1.73 8.35 5.86
CA ALA A 63 1.85 9.33 6.93
C ALA A 63 0.76 10.41 6.85
N GLN A 64 0.52 10.97 5.66
CA GLN A 64 -0.54 11.96 5.44
C GLN A 64 -1.93 11.41 5.78
N VAL A 65 -2.22 10.16 5.42
CA VAL A 65 -3.49 9.53 5.79
C VAL A 65 -3.58 9.39 7.30
N MET A 66 -2.52 8.93 7.98
CA MET A 66 -2.51 8.82 9.44
C MET A 66 -2.75 10.17 10.14
N ASP A 67 -2.19 11.27 9.62
CA ASP A 67 -2.44 12.62 10.14
C ASP A 67 -3.93 13.02 10.07
N HIS A 68 -4.69 12.44 9.14
CA HIS A 68 -6.11 12.73 8.96
C HIS A 68 -7.06 11.78 9.72
N ILE A 69 -6.64 10.54 9.96
CA ILE A 69 -7.53 9.50 10.54
C ILE A 69 -7.17 9.12 11.97
N ALA A 70 -5.96 9.41 12.44
CA ALA A 70 -5.59 9.15 13.82
C ALA A 70 -6.12 10.28 14.72
N PRO A 71 -6.71 9.95 15.88
CA PRO A 71 -6.98 10.94 16.92
C PRO A 71 -5.70 11.68 17.30
N ALA A 72 -5.82 12.95 17.69
CA ALA A 72 -4.70 13.65 18.31
C ALA A 72 -4.22 12.84 19.53
N PRO A 73 -2.91 12.64 19.72
CA PRO A 73 -2.39 11.82 20.80
C PRO A 73 -2.92 12.36 22.13
N SER A 74 -3.57 11.48 22.92
CA SER A 74 -4.00 11.83 24.26
C SER A 74 -2.77 12.10 25.11
N ARG A 75 -2.63 13.35 25.59
CA ARG A 75 -1.59 13.79 26.53
C ARG A 75 -1.65 13.04 27.85
#